data_AF-A0A2W4MV30-F1
#
_entry.id   AF-A0A2W4MV30-F1
#
_cell.length_a   1.000
_cell.length_b   1.000
_cell.length_c   1.000
_cell.angle_alpha   90.00
_cell.angle_beta   90.00
_cell.angle_gamma   90.00
#
_symmetry.space_group_name_H-M   'P 1'
#
loop_
_entity.id
_entity.type
_entity.pdbx_description
1 polymer ?
#
loop_
_entity_poly.entity_id
_entity_poly.type
_entity_poly.pdbx_seq_one_letter_code
_entity_poly.pdbx_strand_id
1 'polypeptide(L)'
;MFRLRRARGWQILLAPLLALAVGLMAPTGPTLAAREGVGTEDTGGPEPTAQTSRPGAESQSPTEVIIIGTMHSGQLVAESMSPARIRALLNRIDPAAVGIETVPEWYERGIFFEIAYESYGVAVPWAREKGRDIWPIDWQWPADWQGMREALDWPRTEVMEPNFLPFLPDLYASRPEEFPDLLFADSPVFTAGAWGYYSLPRFSPQSDALRRYMTWRNLHMARRIADMARAYPGGRVVVLVGALHKPDLDTFLATVPGIVVRQASEWGTPSAEEVAAEVRRPDLLAILWFNLAGKRADLHPDKVDLVRMDELLRRLEGETPEDPEVRFLRARWLMMAGRAEEGVAALRDLAWGSPWPDRPFTYPNRSLAESHHAYLQEYGPPAYAQRELGLGGVLSPISNLTVRQRVLYELARQQVEPQAAVRAREELLTAAGLNGTQREEMERLLGPIR
;
A
#
# COMPACT_ATOMS: atom_id res chain seq x y z
N MET A 1 18.85 20.22 -40.80
CA MET A 1 18.66 18.77 -40.54
C MET A 1 18.02 18.61 -39.15
N PHE A 2 16.77 19.08 -38.99
CA PHE A 2 16.01 19.07 -37.72
C PHE A 2 15.13 17.82 -37.67
N ARG A 3 15.29 16.96 -36.64
CA ARG A 3 14.38 15.84 -36.36
C ARG A 3 13.45 16.22 -35.22
N LEU A 4 12.18 16.45 -35.56
CA LEU A 4 11.06 16.49 -34.63
C LEU A 4 10.88 15.12 -33.96
N ARG A 5 10.99 15.07 -32.62
CA ARG A 5 10.54 13.94 -31.82
C ARG A 5 9.01 14.03 -31.68
N ARG A 6 8.31 13.01 -32.20
CA ARG A 6 6.86 12.84 -32.04
C ARG A 6 6.54 12.51 -30.58
N ALA A 7 5.65 13.30 -29.97
CA ALA A 7 4.90 12.91 -28.79
C ALA A 7 4.04 11.68 -29.12
N ARG A 8 4.16 10.59 -28.36
CA ARG A 8 3.22 9.48 -28.41
C ARG A 8 2.18 9.71 -27.32
N GLY A 9 0.99 10.10 -27.76
CA GLY A 9 -0.20 10.13 -26.92
C GLY A 9 -0.64 8.73 -26.52
N TRP A 10 -1.22 8.65 -25.34
CA TRP A 10 -1.93 7.48 -24.82
C TRP A 10 -3.09 7.15 -25.76
N GLN A 11 -2.98 6.06 -26.52
CA GLN A 11 -4.10 5.52 -27.27
C GLN A 11 -4.73 4.39 -26.47
N ILE A 12 -5.79 4.73 -25.76
CA ILE A 12 -6.81 3.78 -25.31
C ILE A 12 -7.46 3.21 -26.58
N LEU A 13 -7.32 1.90 -26.79
CA LEU A 13 -8.01 1.18 -27.85
C LEU A 13 -9.51 1.16 -27.56
N LEU A 14 -10.22 2.11 -28.15
CA LEU A 14 -11.66 2.04 -28.41
C LEU A 14 -11.84 1.68 -29.89
N ALA A 15 -12.44 0.53 -30.16
CA ALA A 15 -12.95 0.16 -31.48
C ALA A 15 -14.48 -0.02 -31.41
N PRO A 16 -15.23 0.35 -32.47
CA PRO A 16 -16.66 0.64 -32.39
C PRO A 16 -17.59 -0.40 -33.07
N LEU A 17 -18.79 -0.52 -32.49
CA LEU A 17 -20.17 -0.67 -33.06
C LEU A 17 -20.43 -1.34 -34.43
N LEU A 18 -21.44 -2.22 -34.45
CA LEU A 18 -22.65 -2.18 -35.30
C LEU A 18 -23.65 -3.28 -34.82
N ALA A 19 -24.79 -2.97 -34.20
CA ALA A 19 -26.09 -2.50 -34.72
C ALA A 19 -27.07 -3.65 -35.08
N LEU A 20 -28.24 -3.68 -34.42
CA LEU A 20 -29.54 -3.98 -35.05
C LEU A 20 -30.70 -3.44 -34.21
N ALA A 21 -31.82 -3.21 -34.90
CA ALA A 21 -32.79 -2.15 -34.68
C ALA A 21 -34.12 -2.61 -34.03
N VAL A 22 -34.75 -1.64 -33.35
CA VAL A 22 -36.19 -1.29 -33.27
C VAL A 22 -37.20 -2.31 -32.71
N GLY A 23 -37.98 -1.85 -31.72
CA GLY A 23 -39.30 -2.41 -31.41
C GLY A 23 -39.96 -1.85 -30.15
N LEU A 24 -40.81 -0.84 -30.32
CA LEU A 24 -41.79 -0.27 -29.38
C LEU A 24 -42.36 -1.22 -28.31
N MET A 25 -42.54 -0.71 -27.08
CA MET A 25 -43.85 -0.63 -26.38
C MET A 25 -43.69 0.02 -24.99
N ALA A 26 -44.48 1.07 -24.74
CA ALA A 26 -44.78 1.56 -23.38
C ALA A 26 -45.85 0.66 -22.73
N PRO A 27 -45.90 0.59 -21.39
CA PRO A 27 -47.14 1.04 -20.74
C PRO A 27 -46.97 1.75 -19.39
N THR A 28 -47.72 2.86 -19.27
CA THR A 28 -48.59 3.31 -18.17
C THR A 28 -48.46 2.74 -16.73
N GLY A 29 -48.08 3.62 -15.79
CA GLY A 29 -48.72 3.86 -14.47
C GLY A 29 -48.63 2.76 -13.36
N PRO A 30 -48.99 3.06 -12.09
CA PRO A 30 -49.69 4.26 -11.60
C PRO A 30 -49.01 5.01 -10.43
N THR A 31 -49.53 6.22 -10.28
CA THR A 31 -49.45 7.21 -9.20
C THR A 31 -49.73 6.62 -7.81
N LEU A 32 -48.92 7.00 -6.81
CA LEU A 32 -49.23 6.80 -5.39
C LEU A 32 -49.49 8.15 -4.72
N ALA A 33 -50.71 8.25 -4.18
CA ALA A 33 -51.31 9.43 -3.58
C ALA A 33 -50.75 9.72 -2.18
N ALA A 34 -50.71 11.01 -1.88
CA ALA A 34 -50.54 11.56 -0.55
C ALA A 34 -51.67 11.09 0.38
N ARG A 35 -51.32 10.88 1.65
CA ARG A 35 -52.28 10.71 2.74
C ARG A 35 -51.97 11.75 3.81
N GLU A 36 -52.82 12.76 3.85
CA GLU A 36 -52.99 13.66 4.98
C GLU A 36 -53.59 12.88 6.16
N GLY A 37 -53.07 13.14 7.36
CA GLY A 37 -53.55 12.59 8.61
C GLY A 37 -53.35 13.61 9.72
N VAL A 38 -54.41 14.38 9.95
CA VAL A 38 -54.58 15.35 11.04
C VAL A 38 -54.65 14.62 12.38
N GLY A 39 -53.85 15.05 13.35
CA GLY A 39 -53.92 14.62 14.74
C GLY A 39 -53.43 15.74 15.64
N THR A 40 -54.35 16.54 16.14
CA THR A 40 -54.13 17.57 17.16
C THR A 40 -54.23 16.94 18.54
N GLU A 41 -53.11 16.83 19.25
CA GLU A 41 -53.13 16.62 20.71
C GLU A 41 -52.35 17.74 21.40
N ASP A 42 -53.13 18.42 22.25
CA ASP A 42 -52.80 19.50 23.15
C ASP A 42 -51.99 18.94 24.34
N THR A 43 -50.74 19.38 24.49
CA THR A 43 -49.96 19.16 25.72
C THR A 43 -49.30 20.47 26.11
N GLY A 44 -49.82 21.07 27.18
CA GLY A 44 -49.28 22.30 27.76
C GLY A 44 -47.93 22.11 28.47
N GLY A 45 -47.12 23.16 28.39
CA GLY A 45 -45.99 23.47 29.27
C GLY A 45 -44.64 23.59 28.55
N PRO A 46 -43.61 24.23 29.14
CA PRO A 46 -43.57 25.32 30.12
C PRO A 46 -43.07 26.66 29.49
N GLU A 47 -43.06 27.74 30.27
CA GLU A 47 -42.59 29.08 29.90
C GLU A 47 -41.18 29.09 29.24
N PRO A 48 -40.93 30.00 28.28
CA PRO A 48 -39.61 30.16 27.68
C PRO A 48 -38.66 30.82 28.68
N THR A 49 -37.90 30.01 29.41
CA THR A 49 -36.69 30.48 30.08
C THR A 49 -35.76 31.10 29.05
N ALA A 50 -35.44 32.38 29.24
CA ALA A 50 -34.54 33.16 28.42
C ALA A 50 -33.27 32.35 28.09
N GLN A 51 -33.10 32.04 26.79
CA GLN A 51 -31.86 31.53 26.25
C GLN A 51 -30.77 32.57 26.51
N THR A 52 -29.98 32.33 27.56
CA THR A 52 -28.66 32.93 27.70
C THR A 52 -27.86 32.52 26.48
N SER A 53 -27.72 33.46 25.55
CA SER A 53 -26.85 33.39 24.40
C SER A 53 -25.49 32.87 24.84
N ARG A 54 -25.14 31.66 24.37
CA ARG A 54 -23.78 31.13 24.55
C ARG A 54 -22.80 32.17 24.00
N PRO A 55 -21.69 32.45 24.72
CA PRO A 55 -20.62 33.30 24.21
C PRO A 55 -20.23 32.78 22.82
N GLY A 56 -20.12 33.70 21.87
CA GLY A 56 -19.94 33.38 20.46
C GLY A 56 -18.87 32.33 20.24
N ALA A 57 -19.22 31.30 19.47
CA ALA A 57 -18.23 30.48 18.83
C ALA A 57 -17.34 31.43 18.01
N GLU A 58 -16.16 31.77 18.55
CA GLU A 58 -15.10 32.37 17.75
C GLU A 58 -14.98 31.49 16.51
N SER A 59 -15.10 32.09 15.33
CA SER A 59 -15.04 31.37 14.07
C SER A 59 -13.64 30.79 13.93
N GLN A 60 -13.43 29.60 14.48
CA GLN A 60 -12.17 28.90 14.35
C GLN A 60 -11.90 28.76 12.86
N SER A 61 -10.72 29.21 12.43
CA SER A 61 -10.31 29.07 11.03
C SER A 61 -10.42 27.61 10.63
N PRO A 62 -10.92 27.30 9.42
CA PRO A 62 -11.09 25.93 8.99
C PRO A 62 -9.73 25.22 8.93
N THR A 63 -9.71 23.94 9.26
CA THR A 63 -8.53 23.09 9.14
C THR A 63 -8.28 22.73 7.68
N GLU A 64 -7.04 22.88 7.22
CA GLU A 64 -6.62 22.43 5.90
C GLU A 64 -6.37 20.92 5.92
N VAL A 65 -7.07 20.18 5.06
CA VAL A 65 -6.87 18.73 4.88
C VAL A 65 -6.28 18.47 3.51
N ILE A 66 -5.10 17.86 3.46
CA ILE A 66 -4.40 17.50 2.22
C ILE A 66 -4.39 15.98 2.12
N ILE A 67 -4.89 15.43 1.00
CA ILE A 67 -4.84 13.99 0.74
C ILE A 67 -3.79 13.72 -0.34
N ILE A 68 -2.76 12.94 0.02
CA ILE A 68 -1.73 12.43 -0.88
C ILE A 68 -2.13 11.01 -1.29
N GLY A 69 -2.65 10.88 -2.51
CA GLY A 69 -2.95 9.58 -3.11
C GLY A 69 -1.68 8.95 -3.70
N THR A 70 -1.35 7.74 -3.26
CA THR A 70 -0.15 7.01 -3.70
C THR A 70 -0.50 5.66 -4.33
N MET A 71 0.41 5.08 -5.10
CA MET A 71 0.32 3.66 -5.44
C MET A 71 0.99 2.87 -4.33
N HIS A 72 0.28 1.93 -3.71
CA HIS A 72 0.83 1.07 -2.67
C HIS A 72 2.12 0.40 -3.14
N SER A 73 3.20 0.58 -2.39
CA SER A 73 4.55 0.09 -2.72
C SER A 73 5.13 0.58 -4.04
N GLY A 74 4.49 1.51 -4.75
CA GLY A 74 5.05 2.13 -5.97
C GLY A 74 6.35 2.88 -5.69
N GLN A 75 6.55 3.30 -4.43
CA GLN A 75 7.76 3.93 -3.93
C GLN A 75 8.97 2.98 -3.97
N LEU A 76 8.73 1.67 -3.93
CA LEU A 76 9.75 0.63 -4.05
C LEU A 76 10.14 0.37 -5.50
N VAL A 77 9.36 0.84 -6.48
CA VAL A 77 9.60 0.62 -7.91
C VAL A 77 10.09 1.88 -8.60
N ALA A 78 9.37 2.99 -8.44
CA ALA A 78 9.58 4.20 -9.24
C ALA A 78 10.28 5.30 -8.45
N GLU A 79 11.30 5.92 -9.04
CA GLU A 79 12.02 7.02 -8.42
C GLU A 79 11.13 8.27 -8.26
N SER A 80 10.21 8.49 -9.21
CA SER A 80 9.21 9.56 -9.20
C SER A 80 8.28 9.51 -7.99
N MET A 81 8.18 8.34 -7.33
CA MET A 81 7.38 8.10 -6.13
C MET A 81 8.23 7.73 -4.91
N SER A 82 9.56 7.88 -4.96
CA SER A 82 10.45 7.38 -3.91
C SER A 82 10.06 7.85 -2.49
N PRO A 83 10.37 7.07 -1.44
CA PRO A 83 10.08 7.44 -0.04
C PRO A 83 10.60 8.83 0.33
N ALA A 84 11.78 9.19 -0.19
CA ALA A 84 12.39 10.49 0.02
C ALA A 84 11.57 11.64 -0.58
N ARG A 85 10.94 11.45 -1.75
CA ARG A 85 10.04 12.46 -2.34
C ARG A 85 8.81 12.70 -1.48
N ILE A 86 8.23 11.64 -0.92
CA ILE A 86 7.09 11.75 -0.01
C ILE A 86 7.48 12.56 1.24
N ARG A 87 8.62 12.25 1.88
CA ARG A 87 9.09 13.00 3.06
C ARG A 87 9.44 14.46 2.73
N ALA A 88 10.05 14.70 1.58
CA ALA A 88 10.33 16.07 1.13
C ALA A 88 9.04 16.87 0.89
N LEU A 89 8.01 16.24 0.31
CA LEU A 89 6.69 16.85 0.17
C LEU A 89 6.04 17.10 1.54
N LEU A 90 6.13 16.16 2.48
CA LEU A 90 5.64 16.35 3.85
C LEU A 90 6.33 17.51 4.56
N ASN A 91 7.65 17.66 4.41
CA ASN A 91 8.38 18.80 4.96
C ASN A 91 7.93 20.14 4.36
N ARG A 92 7.63 20.20 3.05
CA ARG A 92 7.09 21.40 2.40
C ARG A 92 5.70 21.75 2.90
N ILE A 93 4.86 20.72 3.08
CA ILE A 93 3.51 20.90 3.56
C ILE A 93 3.51 21.29 5.05
N ASP A 94 4.47 20.79 5.82
CA ASP A 94 4.59 20.99 7.28
C ASP A 94 3.29 20.76 8.05
N PRO A 95 2.69 19.56 7.96
CA PRO A 95 1.44 19.28 8.67
C PRO A 95 1.67 19.15 10.18
N ALA A 96 0.66 19.55 10.96
CA ALA A 96 0.62 19.33 12.40
C ALA A 96 0.47 17.85 12.76
N ALA A 97 -0.20 17.07 11.90
CA ALA A 97 -0.40 15.63 12.07
C ALA A 97 -0.56 14.93 10.72
N VAL A 98 -0.27 13.62 10.70
CA VAL A 98 -0.45 12.78 9.51
C VAL A 98 -1.45 11.65 9.75
N GLY A 99 -2.38 11.49 8.81
CA GLY A 99 -3.25 10.33 8.69
C GLY A 99 -2.59 9.24 7.84
N ILE A 100 -2.70 7.99 8.27
CA ILE A 100 -2.18 6.81 7.53
C ILE A 100 -3.28 5.80 7.27
N GLU A 101 -3.19 5.11 6.13
CA GLU A 101 -4.08 4.00 5.77
C GLU A 101 -3.72 2.75 6.57
N THR A 102 -4.08 2.76 7.85
CA THR A 102 -3.95 1.61 8.75
C THR A 102 -5.13 1.59 9.71
N VAL A 103 -5.62 0.39 10.00
CA VAL A 103 -6.71 0.18 10.96
C VAL A 103 -6.23 0.66 12.35
N PRO A 104 -7.03 1.43 13.11
CA PRO A 104 -6.60 1.94 14.41
C PRO A 104 -6.09 0.87 15.37
N GLU A 105 -6.84 -0.22 15.52
CA GLU A 105 -6.43 -1.34 16.37
C GLU A 105 -5.13 -2.00 15.90
N TRP A 106 -4.89 -2.06 14.58
CA TRP A 106 -3.63 -2.57 14.04
C TRP A 106 -2.48 -1.64 14.38
N TYR A 107 -2.68 -0.34 14.21
CA TYR A 107 -1.68 0.67 14.54
C TYR A 107 -1.28 0.62 16.02
N GLU A 108 -2.24 0.51 16.93
CA GLU A 108 -2.01 0.36 18.38
C GLU A 108 -1.13 -0.86 18.72
N ARG A 109 -1.19 -1.91 17.89
CA ARG A 109 -0.40 -3.15 18.02
C ARG A 109 0.88 -3.14 17.18
N GLY A 110 1.18 -2.04 16.48
CA GLY A 110 2.33 -1.96 15.58
C GLY A 110 2.19 -2.82 14.32
N ILE A 111 0.96 -3.15 13.92
CA ILE A 111 0.62 -3.93 12.72
C ILE A 111 0.28 -2.99 11.58
N PHE A 112 0.73 -3.33 10.38
CA PHE A 112 0.58 -2.55 9.17
C PHE A 112 0.40 -3.48 7.97
N PHE A 113 -0.31 -2.99 6.95
CA PHE A 113 -0.32 -3.65 5.65
C PHE A 113 1.06 -3.51 4.99
N GLU A 114 1.74 -4.64 4.77
CA GLU A 114 3.11 -4.66 4.19
C GLU A 114 3.20 -3.93 2.84
N ILE A 115 2.11 -3.96 2.06
CA ILE A 115 2.01 -3.31 0.75
C ILE A 115 1.84 -1.78 0.84
N ALA A 116 1.34 -1.26 1.96
CA ALA A 116 1.17 0.18 2.19
C ALA A 116 2.46 0.81 2.74
N TYR A 117 3.57 0.63 2.01
CA TYR A 117 4.90 1.06 2.45
C TYR A 117 4.96 2.57 2.74
N GLU A 118 4.22 3.39 2.00
CA GLU A 118 4.05 4.82 2.27
C GLU A 118 3.55 5.13 3.69
N SER A 119 2.75 4.25 4.28
CA SER A 119 2.23 4.45 5.63
C SER A 119 3.30 4.11 6.67
N TYR A 120 3.73 2.85 6.73
CA TYR A 120 4.58 2.37 7.84
C TYR A 120 6.09 2.57 7.60
N GLY A 121 6.53 2.56 6.34
CA GLY A 121 7.93 2.78 5.97
C GLY A 121 8.29 4.26 5.82
N VAL A 122 7.29 5.11 5.56
CA VAL A 122 7.53 6.53 5.25
C VAL A 122 6.86 7.49 6.23
N ALA A 123 5.53 7.55 6.28
CA ALA A 123 4.81 8.55 7.08
C ALA A 123 4.99 8.35 8.59
N VAL A 124 4.90 7.10 9.09
CA VAL A 124 5.07 6.80 10.51
C VAL A 124 6.48 7.16 11.01
N PRO A 125 7.58 6.73 10.36
CA PRO A 125 8.92 7.13 10.78
C PRO A 125 9.13 8.65 10.67
N TRP A 126 8.65 9.28 9.60
CA TRP A 126 8.74 10.73 9.44
C TRP A 126 8.05 11.49 10.58
N ALA A 127 6.81 11.12 10.90
CA ALA A 127 6.06 11.79 11.95
C ALA A 127 6.72 11.63 13.32
N ARG A 128 7.23 10.43 13.64
CA ARG A 128 8.01 10.19 14.86
C ARG A 128 9.28 11.04 14.91
N GLU A 129 10.02 11.11 13.82
CA GLU A 129 11.23 11.94 13.70
C GLU A 129 10.93 13.43 13.91
N LYS A 130 9.82 13.92 13.35
CA LYS A 130 9.41 15.33 13.40
C LYS A 130 8.56 15.69 14.63
N GLY A 131 8.26 14.74 15.51
CA GLY A 131 7.37 14.96 16.66
C GLY A 131 5.95 15.36 16.25
N ARG A 132 5.43 14.79 15.16
CA ARG A 132 4.05 14.98 14.67
C ARG A 132 3.16 13.84 15.09
N ASP A 133 1.88 14.12 15.30
CA ASP A 133 0.90 13.11 15.65
C ASP A 133 0.57 12.22 14.44
N ILE A 134 0.25 10.96 14.73
CA ILE A 134 -0.11 9.95 13.73
C ILE A 134 -1.54 9.50 14.00
N TRP A 135 -2.37 9.55 12.97
CA TRP A 135 -3.77 9.16 13.00
C TRP A 135 -3.99 7.95 12.10
N PRO A 136 -4.29 6.76 12.64
CA PRO A 136 -4.76 5.66 11.82
C PRO A 136 -6.18 5.97 11.33
N ILE A 137 -6.34 6.18 10.02
CA ILE A 137 -7.61 6.65 9.45
C ILE A 137 -8.37 5.57 8.68
N ASP A 138 -7.87 4.33 8.62
CA ASP A 138 -8.56 3.28 7.87
C ASP A 138 -9.82 2.77 8.58
N TRP A 139 -10.66 2.04 7.84
CA TRP A 139 -11.84 1.37 8.40
C TRP A 139 -11.41 0.30 9.41
N GLN A 140 -12.26 0.07 10.42
CA GLN A 140 -12.10 -1.06 11.34
C GLN A 140 -13.09 -2.15 10.95
N TRP A 141 -12.66 -3.41 11.06
CA TRP A 141 -13.54 -4.55 10.85
C TRP A 141 -14.74 -4.42 11.79
N PRO A 142 -15.97 -4.30 11.27
CA PRO A 142 -17.12 -4.34 12.14
C PRO A 142 -17.17 -5.71 12.82
N ALA A 143 -17.68 -5.76 14.05
CA ALA A 143 -17.85 -7.02 14.78
C ALA A 143 -18.66 -8.05 13.98
N ASP A 144 -19.57 -7.58 13.11
CA ASP A 144 -20.30 -8.38 12.13
C ASP A 144 -19.81 -8.15 10.70
N TRP A 145 -18.55 -8.50 10.43
CA TRP A 145 -17.98 -8.46 9.07
C TRP A 145 -18.81 -9.28 8.06
N GLN A 146 -19.31 -10.43 8.49
CA GLN A 146 -20.10 -11.31 7.63
C GLN A 146 -21.41 -10.64 7.21
N GLY A 147 -22.18 -10.09 8.16
CA GLY A 147 -23.43 -9.39 7.86
C GLY A 147 -23.20 -8.12 7.04
N MET A 148 -22.10 -7.39 7.28
CA MET A 148 -21.73 -6.26 6.43
C MET A 148 -21.42 -6.70 4.99
N ARG A 149 -20.61 -7.75 4.82
CA ARG A 149 -20.30 -8.29 3.49
C ARG A 149 -21.59 -8.71 2.78
N GLU A 150 -22.47 -9.43 3.47
CA GLU A 150 -23.76 -9.86 2.92
C GLU A 150 -24.64 -8.67 2.49
N ALA A 151 -24.63 -7.58 3.26
CA ALA A 151 -25.37 -6.37 2.91
C ALA A 151 -24.77 -5.63 1.69
N LEU A 152 -23.45 -5.56 1.60
CA LEU A 152 -22.75 -4.89 0.50
C LEU A 152 -22.78 -5.71 -0.80
N ASP A 153 -22.79 -7.03 -0.69
CA ASP A 153 -22.80 -7.98 -1.81
C ASP A 153 -24.18 -8.14 -2.47
N TRP A 154 -25.23 -7.42 -2.05
CA TRP A 154 -26.59 -7.62 -2.57
C TRP A 154 -26.82 -7.07 -4.00
N PRO A 155 -27.33 -7.86 -4.96
CA PRO A 155 -27.70 -9.27 -4.83
C PRO A 155 -26.47 -10.18 -4.83
N ARG A 156 -26.44 -11.17 -3.92
CA ARG A 156 -25.29 -12.03 -3.64
C ARG A 156 -24.74 -12.62 -4.94
N THR A 157 -23.47 -12.34 -5.22
CA THR A 157 -22.77 -12.97 -6.34
C THR A 157 -21.97 -14.16 -5.81
N GLU A 158 -22.07 -15.30 -6.49
CA GLU A 158 -21.33 -16.52 -6.11
C GLU A 158 -19.81 -16.38 -6.29
N VAL A 159 -19.35 -15.28 -6.90
CA VAL A 159 -17.96 -15.03 -7.27
C VAL A 159 -17.53 -13.68 -6.71
N MET A 160 -17.45 -13.60 -5.39
CA MET A 160 -16.54 -12.66 -4.76
C MET A 160 -15.52 -13.49 -3.99
N GLU A 161 -14.73 -14.28 -4.71
CA GLU A 161 -13.33 -14.49 -4.33
C GLU A 161 -12.68 -13.15 -4.67
N PRO A 162 -12.63 -12.21 -3.71
CA PRO A 162 -12.13 -10.90 -3.99
C PRO A 162 -10.63 -11.12 -4.14
N ASN A 163 -10.17 -11.13 -5.38
CA ASN A 163 -8.78 -10.86 -5.66
C ASN A 163 -8.59 -9.37 -5.29
N PHE A 164 -8.60 -9.07 -3.97
CA PHE A 164 -8.66 -7.74 -3.35
C PHE A 164 -7.46 -6.88 -3.74
N LEU A 165 -6.47 -7.49 -4.38
CA LEU A 165 -5.23 -6.87 -4.81
C LEU A 165 -5.09 -6.97 -6.34
N PRO A 166 -6.05 -6.49 -7.15
CA PRO A 166 -5.95 -6.54 -8.62
C PRO A 166 -4.77 -5.71 -9.15
N PHE A 167 -4.21 -4.85 -8.30
CA PHE A 167 -3.05 -4.01 -8.58
C PHE A 167 -1.70 -4.67 -8.26
N LEU A 168 -1.67 -5.83 -7.58
CA LEU A 168 -0.41 -6.56 -7.35
C LEU A 168 0.27 -7.00 -8.65
N PRO A 169 -0.45 -7.58 -9.64
CA PRO A 169 0.13 -7.85 -10.95
C PRO A 169 0.78 -6.61 -11.58
N ASP A 170 0.10 -5.46 -11.55
CA ASP A 170 0.63 -4.21 -12.10
C ASP A 170 1.87 -3.73 -11.33
N LEU A 171 1.85 -3.79 -10.00
CA LEU A 171 3.01 -3.44 -9.16
C LEU A 171 4.26 -4.25 -9.53
N TYR A 172 4.11 -5.53 -9.86
CA TYR A 172 5.24 -6.39 -10.25
C TYR A 172 5.60 -6.28 -11.75
N ALA A 173 4.62 -6.09 -12.63
CA ALA A 173 4.81 -6.14 -14.08
C ALA A 173 5.14 -4.78 -14.72
N SER A 174 4.80 -3.67 -14.07
CA SER A 174 5.02 -2.33 -14.60
C SER A 174 6.48 -1.93 -14.54
N ARG A 175 7.00 -1.28 -15.59
CA ARG A 175 8.34 -0.68 -15.57
C ARG A 175 8.35 0.63 -14.78
N PRO A 176 9.48 1.06 -14.19
CA PRO A 176 9.54 2.31 -13.43
C PRO A 176 9.01 3.53 -14.19
N GLU A 177 9.26 3.63 -15.50
CA GLU A 177 8.76 4.72 -16.35
C GLU A 177 7.25 4.70 -16.63
N GLU A 178 6.57 3.59 -16.31
CA GLU A 178 5.12 3.44 -16.44
C GLU A 178 4.39 3.90 -15.17
N PHE A 179 5.10 4.09 -14.06
CA PHE A 179 4.53 4.65 -12.85
C PHE A 179 4.32 6.15 -13.01
N PRO A 180 3.20 6.67 -12.51
CA PRO A 180 2.93 8.09 -12.58
C PRO A 180 3.80 8.86 -11.56
N ASP A 181 3.88 10.19 -11.72
CA ASP A 181 4.57 11.04 -10.75
C ASP A 181 3.86 11.09 -9.39
N LEU A 182 4.57 11.41 -8.30
CA LEU A 182 4.01 11.45 -6.94
C LEU A 182 2.66 12.20 -6.81
N LEU A 183 2.46 13.27 -7.58
CA LEU A 183 1.28 14.13 -7.50
C LEU A 183 0.16 13.75 -8.49
N PHE A 184 0.26 12.59 -9.14
CA PHE A 184 -0.69 12.17 -10.18
C PHE A 184 -2.13 12.06 -9.71
N ALA A 185 -2.34 11.78 -8.42
CA ALA A 185 -3.67 11.59 -7.85
C ALA A 185 -4.48 12.90 -7.81
N ASP A 186 -3.82 14.05 -7.95
CA ASP A 186 -4.48 15.36 -8.11
C ASP A 186 -4.85 15.66 -9.57
N SER A 187 -4.38 14.85 -10.53
CA SER A 187 -4.60 15.12 -11.95
C SER A 187 -6.07 14.90 -12.33
N PRO A 188 -6.66 15.77 -13.17
CA PRO A 188 -8.03 15.57 -13.66
C PRO A 188 -8.21 14.22 -14.39
N VAL A 189 -7.16 13.73 -15.05
CA VAL A 189 -7.16 12.45 -15.76
C VAL A 189 -7.32 11.28 -14.79
N PHE A 190 -6.52 11.24 -13.73
CA PHE A 190 -6.64 10.20 -12.71
C PHE A 190 -8.01 10.26 -12.03
N THR A 191 -8.42 11.45 -11.59
CA THR A 191 -9.71 11.66 -10.93
C THR A 191 -10.84 11.15 -11.82
N ALA A 192 -10.93 11.57 -13.07
CA ALA A 192 -11.96 11.09 -14.00
C ALA A 192 -11.95 9.56 -14.18
N GLY A 193 -10.77 8.94 -14.28
CA GLY A 193 -10.62 7.49 -14.37
C GLY A 193 -11.10 6.74 -13.12
N ALA A 194 -10.71 7.23 -11.94
CA ALA A 194 -11.10 6.66 -10.66
C ALA A 194 -12.62 6.80 -10.41
N TRP A 195 -13.21 7.95 -10.73
CA TRP A 195 -14.68 8.14 -10.72
C TRP A 195 -15.39 7.15 -11.64
N GLY A 196 -14.87 6.93 -12.85
CA GLY A 196 -15.39 5.91 -13.76
C GLY A 196 -15.33 4.50 -13.17
N TYR A 197 -14.34 4.22 -12.32
CA TYR A 197 -14.16 2.91 -11.71
C TYR A 197 -15.06 2.71 -10.47
N TYR A 198 -15.17 3.69 -9.58
CA TYR A 198 -15.79 3.54 -8.25
C TYR A 198 -17.07 4.34 -8.01
N SER A 199 -17.54 5.13 -8.97
CA SER A 199 -18.67 6.03 -8.71
C SER A 199 -19.83 5.85 -9.69
N LEU A 200 -19.60 5.19 -10.82
CA LEU A 200 -20.66 4.86 -11.76
C LEU A 200 -21.26 3.46 -11.48
N PRO A 201 -22.60 3.31 -11.49
CA PRO A 201 -23.24 2.01 -11.45
C PRO A 201 -22.66 1.12 -12.55
N ARG A 202 -22.14 -0.04 -12.14
CA ARG A 202 -21.51 -0.97 -13.08
C ARG A 202 -22.55 -1.95 -13.61
N PHE A 203 -22.32 -2.40 -14.84
CA PHE A 203 -23.21 -3.37 -15.50
C PHE A 203 -23.21 -4.77 -14.85
N SER A 204 -22.25 -5.08 -13.98
CA SER A 204 -22.19 -6.36 -13.26
C SER A 204 -22.43 -6.17 -11.75
N PRO A 205 -23.22 -7.05 -11.10
CA PRO A 205 -23.40 -7.03 -9.64
C PRO A 205 -22.09 -7.08 -8.83
N GLN A 206 -21.06 -7.81 -9.29
CA GLN A 206 -19.75 -7.89 -8.62
C GLN A 206 -19.06 -6.52 -8.54
N SER A 207 -19.02 -5.82 -9.66
CA SER A 207 -18.41 -4.49 -9.71
C SER A 207 -19.20 -3.47 -8.88
N ASP A 208 -20.53 -3.61 -8.76
CA ASP A 208 -21.32 -2.73 -7.89
C ASP A 208 -21.13 -3.06 -6.39
N ALA A 209 -20.95 -4.34 -6.03
CA ALA A 209 -20.59 -4.74 -4.67
C ALA A 209 -19.23 -4.14 -4.24
N LEU A 210 -18.20 -4.26 -5.08
CA LEU A 210 -16.88 -3.64 -4.84
C LEU A 210 -17.01 -2.11 -4.72
N ARG A 211 -17.83 -1.49 -5.58
CA ARG A 211 -18.13 -0.05 -5.52
C ARG A 211 -18.69 0.35 -4.16
N ARG A 212 -19.75 -0.33 -3.69
CA ARG A 212 -20.40 -0.07 -2.40
C ARG A 212 -19.43 -0.28 -1.23
N TYR A 213 -18.62 -1.35 -1.29
CA TYR A 213 -17.58 -1.62 -0.30
C TYR A 213 -16.56 -0.48 -0.21
N MET A 214 -16.03 -0.01 -1.35
CA MET A 214 -15.07 1.09 -1.38
C MET A 214 -15.69 2.40 -0.89
N THR A 215 -16.91 2.72 -1.31
CA THR A 215 -17.64 3.90 -0.79
C THR A 215 -17.86 3.81 0.72
N TRP A 216 -18.25 2.65 1.25
CA TRP A 216 -18.43 2.43 2.69
C TRP A 216 -17.11 2.63 3.44
N ARG A 217 -16.02 2.04 2.96
CA ARG A 217 -14.67 2.23 3.51
C ARG A 217 -14.26 3.71 3.51
N ASN A 218 -14.48 4.41 2.40
CA ASN A 218 -14.16 5.83 2.25
C ASN A 218 -14.97 6.74 3.18
N LEU A 219 -16.23 6.40 3.49
CA LEU A 219 -17.04 7.15 4.45
C LEU A 219 -16.49 7.02 5.89
N HIS A 220 -16.04 5.82 6.28
CA HIS A 220 -15.38 5.63 7.58
C HIS A 220 -14.06 6.38 7.67
N MET A 221 -13.25 6.31 6.62
CA MET A 221 -12.01 7.07 6.52
C MET A 221 -12.27 8.57 6.61
N ALA A 222 -13.23 9.10 5.85
CA ALA A 222 -13.61 10.51 5.88
C ALA A 222 -14.08 10.94 7.29
N ARG A 223 -14.83 10.08 8.00
CA ARG A 223 -15.22 10.38 9.38
C ARG A 223 -14.00 10.52 10.30
N ARG A 224 -13.04 9.58 10.23
CA ARG A 224 -11.81 9.65 11.02
C ARG A 224 -10.94 10.85 10.67
N ILE A 225 -10.87 11.20 9.39
CA ILE A 225 -10.14 12.39 8.93
C ILE A 225 -10.84 13.67 9.42
N ALA A 226 -12.17 13.71 9.46
CA ALA A 226 -12.90 14.84 10.05
C ALA A 226 -12.66 14.95 11.56
N ASP A 227 -12.56 13.82 12.27
CA ASP A 227 -12.22 13.78 13.69
C ASP A 227 -10.79 14.30 13.93
N MET A 228 -9.84 13.88 13.10
CA MET A 228 -8.46 14.41 13.07
C MET A 228 -8.47 15.92 12.81
N ALA A 229 -9.15 16.40 11.77
CA ALA A 229 -9.19 17.82 11.43
C ALA A 229 -9.72 18.70 12.57
N ARG A 230 -10.73 18.22 13.31
CA ARG A 230 -11.29 18.90 14.49
C ARG A 230 -10.29 19.01 15.66
N ALA A 231 -9.28 18.15 15.72
CA ALA A 231 -8.23 18.22 16.73
C ALA A 231 -7.17 19.30 16.43
N TYR A 232 -7.13 19.83 15.20
CA TYR A 232 -6.17 20.85 14.76
C TYR A 232 -6.86 22.06 14.10
N PRO A 233 -7.74 22.79 14.81
CA PRO A 233 -8.47 23.93 14.25
C PRO A 233 -7.50 25.01 13.71
N GLY A 234 -7.73 25.47 12.48
CA GLY A 234 -6.87 26.42 11.78
C GLY A 234 -5.50 25.89 11.37
N GLY A 235 -5.21 24.62 11.68
CA GLY A 235 -3.97 23.94 11.32
C GLY A 235 -4.05 23.25 9.97
N ARG A 236 -2.99 22.49 9.68
CA ARG A 236 -2.88 21.66 8.49
C ARG A 236 -2.67 20.21 8.87
N VAL A 237 -3.41 19.31 8.23
CA VAL A 237 -3.23 17.86 8.36
C VAL A 237 -3.04 17.23 6.98
N VAL A 238 -2.20 16.21 6.91
CA VAL A 238 -1.96 15.45 5.67
C VAL A 238 -2.40 14.01 5.85
N VAL A 239 -3.00 13.40 4.84
CA VAL A 239 -3.44 12.00 4.85
C VAL A 239 -2.76 11.25 3.70
N LEU A 240 -2.08 10.15 3.98
CA LEU A 240 -1.47 9.27 2.99
C LEU A 240 -2.30 8.00 2.83
N VAL A 241 -2.79 7.77 1.60
CA VAL A 241 -3.66 6.65 1.24
C VAL A 241 -3.32 6.14 -0.17
N GLY A 242 -3.81 4.96 -0.50
CA GLY A 242 -3.92 4.46 -1.86
C GLY A 242 -4.73 5.44 -2.71
N ALA A 243 -4.24 5.76 -3.89
CA ALA A 243 -4.75 6.86 -4.72
C ALA A 243 -6.24 6.72 -5.07
N LEU A 244 -6.75 5.48 -5.11
CA LEU A 244 -8.16 5.20 -5.41
C LEU A 244 -9.12 5.69 -4.31
N HIS A 245 -8.63 5.95 -3.09
CA HIS A 245 -9.42 6.54 -2.01
C HIS A 245 -9.65 8.04 -2.20
N LYS A 246 -8.69 8.73 -2.81
CA LYS A 246 -8.65 10.20 -2.84
C LYS A 246 -9.91 10.86 -3.41
N PRO A 247 -10.48 10.44 -4.56
CA PRO A 247 -11.61 11.18 -5.14
C PRO A 247 -12.86 11.24 -4.25
N ASP A 248 -13.19 10.12 -3.59
CA ASP A 248 -14.30 10.06 -2.64
C ASP A 248 -13.98 10.88 -1.38
N LEU A 249 -12.76 10.76 -0.85
CA LEU A 249 -12.35 11.50 0.33
C LEU A 249 -12.35 13.02 0.11
N ASP A 250 -11.80 13.50 -1.02
CA ASP A 250 -11.86 14.91 -1.43
C ASP A 250 -13.32 15.40 -1.45
N THR A 251 -14.24 14.59 -1.99
CA THR A 251 -15.67 14.92 -2.10
C THR A 251 -16.38 14.94 -0.75
N PHE A 252 -16.21 13.89 0.06
CA PHE A 252 -16.88 13.79 1.36
C PHE A 252 -16.42 14.90 2.29
N LEU A 253 -15.11 15.15 2.37
CA LEU A 253 -14.54 16.14 3.28
C LEU A 253 -14.85 17.58 2.86
N ALA A 254 -15.00 17.86 1.56
CA ALA A 254 -15.42 19.18 1.09
C ALA A 254 -16.83 19.59 1.57
N THR A 255 -17.64 18.64 2.02
CA THR A 255 -18.99 18.91 2.59
C THR A 255 -18.99 19.10 4.11
N VAL A 256 -17.86 18.88 4.78
CA VAL A 256 -17.76 18.93 6.25
C VAL A 256 -17.47 20.37 6.71
N PRO A 257 -18.34 20.98 7.55
CA PRO A 257 -18.08 22.32 8.08
C PRO A 257 -16.77 22.38 8.87
N GLY A 258 -16.00 23.45 8.67
CA GLY A 258 -14.71 23.66 9.34
C GLY A 258 -13.52 22.94 8.70
N ILE A 259 -13.70 22.32 7.53
CA ILE A 259 -12.63 21.72 6.73
C ILE A 259 -12.49 22.46 5.41
N VAL A 260 -11.26 22.69 4.98
CA VAL A 260 -10.92 23.09 3.61
C VAL A 260 -10.01 22.03 3.01
N VAL A 261 -10.47 21.36 1.96
CA VAL A 261 -9.67 20.39 1.22
C VAL A 261 -8.69 21.14 0.31
N ARG A 262 -7.41 20.78 0.38
CA ARG A 262 -6.30 21.36 -0.40
C ARG A 262 -5.61 20.26 -1.20
N GLN A 263 -5.14 20.57 -2.40
CA GLN A 263 -4.49 19.60 -3.27
C GLN A 263 -2.98 19.56 -2.98
N ALA A 264 -2.38 18.37 -2.93
CA ALA A 264 -0.96 18.21 -2.60
C ALA A 264 -0.05 18.91 -3.65
N SER A 265 -0.51 18.97 -4.89
CA SER A 265 0.12 19.64 -6.02
C SER A 265 0.26 21.15 -5.85
N GLU A 266 -0.48 21.77 -4.93
CA GLU A 266 -0.30 23.20 -4.58
C GLU A 266 1.07 23.49 -3.96
N TRP A 267 1.75 22.47 -3.41
CA TRP A 267 3.13 22.57 -2.89
C TRP A 267 4.21 22.22 -3.93
N GLY A 268 3.79 21.89 -5.15
CA GLY A 268 4.67 21.54 -6.27
C GLY A 268 5.53 20.29 -6.03
N THR A 269 6.35 19.97 -7.02
CA THR A 269 7.26 18.81 -6.95
C THR A 269 8.50 19.14 -6.10
N PRO A 270 8.87 18.29 -5.12
CA PRO A 270 10.13 18.42 -4.39
C PRO A 270 11.35 18.52 -5.31
N SER A 271 12.27 19.43 -4.98
CA SER A 271 13.54 19.61 -5.70
C SER A 271 14.48 18.43 -5.45
N ALA A 272 15.48 18.26 -6.32
CA ALA A 272 16.47 17.20 -6.14
C ALA A 272 17.23 17.30 -4.81
N GLU A 273 17.50 18.53 -4.33
CA GLU A 273 18.18 18.77 -3.06
C GLU A 273 17.33 18.34 -1.86
N GLU A 274 16.05 18.73 -1.82
CA GLU A 274 15.14 18.31 -0.75
C GLU A 274 14.94 16.79 -0.75
N VAL A 275 14.87 16.17 -1.92
CA VAL A 275 14.77 14.71 -2.03
C VAL A 275 16.05 14.06 -1.53
N ALA A 276 17.22 14.58 -1.91
CA ALA A 276 18.52 14.03 -1.47
C ALA A 276 18.68 14.09 0.06
N ALA A 277 18.24 15.18 0.69
CA ALA A 277 18.23 15.36 2.15
C ALA A 277 17.33 14.33 2.85
N GLU A 278 16.32 13.80 2.14
CA GLU A 278 15.33 12.88 2.70
C GLU A 278 15.57 11.39 2.36
N VAL A 279 16.73 11.06 1.79
CA VAL A 279 17.12 9.66 1.58
C VAL A 279 17.51 9.00 2.90
N ARG A 280 16.94 7.83 3.19
CA ARG A 280 17.29 7.01 4.36
C ARG A 280 17.76 5.63 3.92
N ARG A 281 18.72 5.09 4.66
CA ARG A 281 19.26 3.74 4.43
C ARG A 281 18.18 2.63 4.41
N PRO A 282 17.20 2.57 5.36
CA PRO A 282 16.18 1.53 5.33
C PRO A 282 15.35 1.51 4.04
N ASP A 283 15.09 2.67 3.44
CA ASP A 283 14.35 2.74 2.16
C ASP A 283 15.17 2.21 0.99
N LEU A 284 16.48 2.49 0.98
CA LEU A 284 17.37 1.94 -0.05
C LEU A 284 17.40 0.42 0.02
N LEU A 285 17.49 -0.14 1.23
CA LEU A 285 17.42 -1.58 1.46
C LEU A 285 16.07 -2.16 1.05
N ALA A 286 14.95 -1.50 1.37
CA ALA A 286 13.62 -1.92 0.95
C ALA A 286 13.45 -1.93 -0.58
N ILE A 287 13.88 -0.86 -1.27
CA ILE A 287 13.87 -0.75 -2.73
C ILE A 287 14.70 -1.89 -3.34
N LEU A 288 15.94 -2.08 -2.88
CA LEU A 288 16.84 -3.12 -3.40
C LEU A 288 16.28 -4.51 -3.17
N TRP A 289 15.80 -4.79 -1.96
CA TRP A 289 15.24 -6.10 -1.64
C TRP A 289 14.01 -6.40 -2.49
N PHE A 290 13.07 -5.46 -2.61
CA PHE A 290 11.86 -5.64 -3.42
C PHE A 290 12.20 -5.99 -4.88
N ASN A 291 13.19 -5.31 -5.46
CA ASN A 291 13.56 -5.47 -6.86
C ASN A 291 14.54 -6.61 -7.14
N LEU A 292 15.38 -7.03 -6.18
CA LEU A 292 16.44 -8.03 -6.40
C LEU A 292 16.16 -9.39 -5.73
N ALA A 293 15.31 -9.40 -4.69
CA ALA A 293 15.03 -10.58 -3.86
C ALA A 293 13.53 -10.82 -3.57
N GLY A 294 12.64 -9.89 -3.95
CA GLY A 294 11.18 -10.03 -3.86
C GLY A 294 10.56 -10.73 -5.07
N LYS A 295 9.22 -10.90 -5.06
CA LYS A 295 8.45 -11.51 -6.17
C LYS A 295 8.73 -10.87 -7.53
N ARG A 296 9.00 -9.56 -7.56
CA ARG A 296 9.30 -8.83 -8.79
C ARG A 296 10.53 -9.41 -9.51
N ALA A 297 11.58 -9.73 -8.77
CA ALA A 297 12.80 -10.31 -9.33
C ALA A 297 12.56 -11.69 -9.95
N ASP A 298 11.69 -12.49 -9.33
CA ASP A 298 11.38 -13.85 -9.80
C ASP A 298 10.40 -13.84 -10.98
N LEU A 299 9.37 -12.98 -10.96
CA LEU A 299 8.28 -12.98 -11.95
C LEU A 299 8.59 -12.11 -13.17
N HIS A 300 9.27 -10.98 -12.98
CA HIS A 300 9.48 -9.96 -14.00
C HIS A 300 10.90 -9.38 -13.96
N PRO A 301 11.95 -10.22 -14.07
CA PRO A 301 13.34 -9.75 -14.01
C PRO A 301 13.68 -8.71 -15.09
N ASP A 302 13.00 -8.75 -16.25
CA ASP A 302 13.16 -7.78 -17.35
C ASP A 302 12.60 -6.38 -17.05
N LYS A 303 11.83 -6.26 -15.97
CA LYS A 303 11.22 -5.00 -15.51
C LYS A 303 12.02 -4.33 -14.40
N VAL A 304 13.11 -4.94 -13.95
CA VAL A 304 13.97 -4.38 -12.91
C VAL A 304 14.99 -3.43 -13.54
N ASP A 305 15.04 -2.20 -13.05
CA ASP A 305 16.05 -1.23 -13.45
C ASP A 305 17.39 -1.53 -12.76
N LEU A 306 18.17 -2.41 -13.38
CA LEU A 306 19.46 -2.85 -12.84
C LEU A 306 20.50 -1.73 -12.76
N VAL A 307 20.37 -0.66 -13.56
CA VAL A 307 21.27 0.49 -13.50
C VAL A 307 21.02 1.26 -12.20
N ARG A 308 19.75 1.58 -11.92
CA ARG A 308 19.39 2.23 -10.66
C ARG A 308 19.73 1.35 -9.45
N MET A 309 19.48 0.03 -9.52
CA MET A 309 19.84 -0.86 -8.40
C MET A 309 21.35 -0.88 -8.13
N ASP A 310 22.19 -0.82 -9.17
CA ASP A 310 23.65 -0.73 -9.00
C ASP A 310 24.06 0.58 -8.32
N GLU A 311 23.47 1.72 -8.69
CA GLU A 311 23.73 3.02 -8.08
C GLU A 311 23.39 3.03 -6.58
N LEU A 312 22.23 2.47 -6.22
CA LEU A 312 21.81 2.36 -4.81
C LEU A 312 22.72 1.43 -4.02
N LEU A 313 23.15 0.30 -4.60
CA LEU A 313 24.11 -0.62 -3.97
C LEU A 313 25.45 0.06 -3.74
N ARG A 314 26.02 0.73 -4.76
CA ARG A 314 27.31 1.43 -4.63
C ARG A 314 27.30 2.46 -3.51
N ARG A 315 26.18 3.17 -3.32
CA ARG A 315 26.00 4.08 -2.19
C ARG A 315 26.07 3.34 -0.85
N LEU A 316 25.30 2.26 -0.68
CA LEU A 316 25.27 1.49 0.57
C LEU A 316 26.61 0.78 0.86
N GLU A 317 27.31 0.31 -0.17
CA GLU A 317 28.64 -0.29 -0.06
C GLU A 317 29.68 0.74 0.38
N GLY A 318 29.58 2.00 -0.06
CA GLY A 318 30.43 3.09 0.41
C GLY A 318 30.20 3.44 1.88
N GLU A 319 28.99 3.22 2.40
CA GLU A 319 28.64 3.47 3.81
C GLU A 319 29.02 2.28 4.72
N THR A 320 28.72 1.05 4.29
CA THR A 320 28.84 -0.18 5.10
C THR A 320 29.22 -1.38 4.22
N PRO A 321 30.48 -1.51 3.79
CA PRO A 321 30.89 -2.54 2.83
C PRO A 321 30.73 -3.97 3.37
N GLU A 322 30.86 -4.16 4.68
CA GLU A 322 30.77 -5.47 5.33
C GLU A 322 29.35 -5.85 5.81
N ASP A 323 28.32 -5.05 5.50
CA ASP A 323 26.96 -5.42 5.88
C ASP A 323 26.50 -6.66 5.09
N PRO A 324 26.17 -7.79 5.76
CA PRO A 324 25.77 -9.02 5.08
C PRO A 324 24.52 -8.86 4.21
N GLU A 325 23.60 -7.96 4.56
CA GLU A 325 22.39 -7.69 3.76
C GLU A 325 22.75 -6.98 2.45
N VAL A 326 23.66 -6.00 2.49
CA VAL A 326 24.15 -5.29 1.30
C VAL A 326 24.92 -6.25 0.39
N ARG A 327 25.81 -7.06 0.97
CA ARG A 327 26.59 -8.08 0.25
C ARG A 327 25.68 -9.12 -0.42
N PHE A 328 24.62 -9.57 0.27
CA PHE A 328 23.61 -10.44 -0.31
C PHE A 328 22.90 -9.79 -1.51
N LEU A 329 22.45 -8.54 -1.37
CA LEU A 329 21.77 -7.80 -2.44
C LEU A 329 22.69 -7.56 -3.64
N ARG A 330 23.98 -7.31 -3.42
CA ARG A 330 25.00 -7.24 -4.48
C ARG A 330 25.14 -8.57 -5.22
N ALA A 331 25.20 -9.69 -4.50
CA ALA A 331 25.26 -11.01 -5.12
C ALA A 331 24.03 -11.29 -5.99
N ARG A 332 22.83 -10.93 -5.50
CA ARG A 332 21.58 -11.00 -6.28
C ARG A 332 21.63 -10.13 -7.54
N TRP A 333 22.13 -8.90 -7.43
CA TRP A 333 22.32 -8.03 -8.60
C TRP A 333 23.27 -8.66 -9.63
N LEU A 334 24.40 -9.23 -9.21
CA LEU A 334 25.35 -9.91 -10.10
C LEU A 334 24.66 -11.06 -10.87
N MET A 335 23.88 -11.89 -10.17
CA MET A 335 23.12 -12.98 -10.80
C MET A 335 22.12 -12.46 -11.84
N MET A 336 21.37 -11.40 -11.52
CA MET A 336 20.38 -10.80 -12.44
C MET A 336 21.04 -10.07 -13.63
N ALA A 337 22.23 -9.52 -13.43
CA ALA A 337 23.03 -8.88 -14.48
C ALA A 337 23.76 -9.88 -15.40
N GLY A 338 23.46 -11.18 -15.31
CA GLY A 338 24.09 -12.23 -16.11
C GLY A 338 25.49 -12.66 -15.64
N ARG A 339 25.93 -12.21 -14.47
CA ARG A 339 27.22 -12.53 -13.85
C ARG A 339 27.02 -13.60 -12.75
N ALA A 340 26.38 -14.70 -13.13
CA ALA A 340 25.93 -15.72 -12.19
C ALA A 340 27.08 -16.35 -11.39
N GLU A 341 28.21 -16.65 -12.02
CA GLU A 341 29.40 -17.22 -11.35
C GLU A 341 29.91 -16.31 -10.23
N GLU A 342 30.03 -15.01 -10.50
CA GLU A 342 30.47 -14.03 -9.51
C GLU A 342 29.46 -13.87 -8.38
N GLY A 343 28.17 -13.88 -8.69
CA GLY A 343 27.11 -13.86 -7.69
C GLY A 343 27.13 -15.08 -6.78
N VAL A 344 27.31 -16.28 -7.35
CA VAL A 344 27.41 -17.54 -6.57
C VAL A 344 28.67 -17.54 -5.70
N ALA A 345 29.81 -17.09 -6.23
CA ALA A 345 31.03 -16.94 -5.45
C ALA A 345 30.84 -15.99 -4.25
N ALA A 346 30.15 -14.87 -4.45
CA ALA A 346 29.83 -13.91 -3.40
C ALA A 346 28.87 -14.49 -2.33
N LEU A 347 27.83 -15.22 -2.75
CA LEU A 347 26.92 -15.91 -1.82
C LEU A 347 27.66 -16.98 -1.01
N ARG A 348 28.56 -17.74 -1.65
CA ARG A 348 29.38 -18.77 -0.99
C ARG A 348 30.30 -18.17 0.07
N ASP A 349 30.97 -17.07 -0.27
CA ASP A 349 31.81 -16.33 0.68
C ASP A 349 30.97 -15.81 1.86
N LEU A 350 29.77 -15.29 1.59
CA LEU A 350 28.86 -14.84 2.63
C LEU A 350 28.33 -15.99 3.49
N ALA A 351 28.11 -17.18 2.92
CA ALA A 351 27.62 -18.34 3.67
C ALA A 351 28.71 -19.00 4.55
N TRP A 352 29.94 -19.10 4.02
CA TRP A 352 30.97 -19.98 4.58
C TRP A 352 32.38 -19.36 4.67
N GLY A 353 32.61 -18.18 4.11
CA GLY A 353 33.94 -17.55 4.06
C GLY A 353 34.36 -16.88 5.36
N SER A 354 33.43 -16.19 6.05
CA SER A 354 33.70 -15.55 7.35
C SER A 354 32.48 -15.57 8.26
N PRO A 355 32.65 -15.70 9.59
CA PRO A 355 31.55 -15.66 10.53
C PRO A 355 31.01 -14.23 10.68
N TRP A 356 29.69 -14.09 10.74
CA TRP A 356 28.99 -12.85 11.06
C TRP A 356 27.70 -13.18 11.83
N PRO A 357 27.22 -12.27 12.69
CA PRO A 357 25.99 -12.49 13.44
C PRO A 357 24.78 -12.45 12.50
N ASP A 358 24.06 -13.57 12.41
CA ASP A 358 22.86 -13.64 11.59
C ASP A 358 21.73 -12.78 12.17
N ARG A 359 20.89 -12.24 11.29
CA ARG A 359 19.81 -11.32 11.65
C ARG A 359 18.69 -11.34 10.60
N PRO A 360 17.47 -10.89 10.94
CA PRO A 360 16.45 -10.57 9.95
C PRO A 360 16.93 -9.47 8.99
N PHE A 361 16.29 -9.42 7.82
CA PHE A 361 16.42 -8.28 6.90
C PHE A 361 15.89 -6.99 7.54
N THR A 362 16.41 -5.84 7.09
CA THR A 362 15.81 -4.54 7.39
C THR A 362 14.43 -4.45 6.76
N TYR A 363 14.31 -5.00 5.54
CA TYR A 363 13.07 -5.16 4.81
C TYR A 363 13.11 -6.46 4.00
N PRO A 364 12.07 -7.30 4.02
CA PRO A 364 10.80 -7.15 4.73
C PRO A 364 10.97 -7.29 6.24
N ASN A 365 10.09 -6.65 7.00
CA ASN A 365 10.17 -6.62 8.46
C ASN A 365 9.57 -7.92 9.03
N ARG A 366 10.43 -8.84 9.49
CA ARG A 366 10.00 -10.10 10.08
C ARG A 366 9.09 -9.91 11.31
N SER A 367 9.39 -8.93 12.17
CA SER A 367 8.55 -8.64 13.34
C SER A 367 7.16 -8.16 12.94
N LEU A 368 7.03 -7.46 11.80
CA LEU A 368 5.72 -7.09 11.27
C LEU A 368 4.89 -8.34 10.87
N ALA A 369 5.53 -9.32 10.22
CA ALA A 369 4.88 -10.58 9.88
C ALA A 369 4.48 -11.38 11.13
N GLU A 370 5.35 -11.41 12.16
CA GLU A 370 5.08 -12.06 13.45
C GLU A 370 3.90 -11.39 14.18
N SER A 371 3.86 -10.06 14.26
CA SER A 371 2.76 -9.32 14.88
C SER A 371 1.44 -9.52 14.13
N HIS A 372 1.46 -9.49 12.79
CA HIS A 372 0.27 -9.77 11.99
C HIS A 372 -0.21 -11.22 12.17
N HIS A 373 0.71 -12.18 12.24
CA HIS A 373 0.39 -13.58 12.50
C HIS A 373 -0.23 -13.79 13.89
N ALA A 374 0.36 -13.20 14.94
CA ALA A 374 -0.18 -13.27 16.30
C ALA A 374 -1.59 -12.67 16.37
N TYR A 375 -1.83 -11.54 15.69
CA TYR A 375 -3.16 -10.95 15.59
C TYR A 375 -4.17 -11.89 14.91
N LEU A 376 -3.79 -12.54 13.80
CA LEU A 376 -4.67 -13.49 13.12
C LEU A 376 -4.93 -14.76 13.95
N GLN A 377 -4.02 -15.16 14.83
CA GLN A 377 -4.27 -16.27 15.75
C GLN A 377 -5.31 -15.89 16.82
N GLU A 378 -5.28 -14.65 17.30
CA GLU A 378 -6.15 -14.16 18.38
C GLU A 378 -7.54 -13.72 17.88
N TYR A 379 -7.59 -12.99 16.77
CA TYR A 379 -8.80 -12.33 16.26
C TYR A 379 -9.22 -12.80 14.87
N GLY A 380 -8.40 -13.60 14.20
CA GLY A 380 -8.71 -14.09 12.86
C GLY A 380 -9.82 -15.15 12.89
N PRO A 381 -10.34 -15.53 11.70
CA PRO A 381 -11.25 -16.66 11.57
C PRO A 381 -10.66 -17.94 12.22
N PRO A 382 -11.49 -18.87 12.72
CA PRO A 382 -11.01 -20.09 13.39
C PRO A 382 -9.96 -20.90 12.62
N ALA A 383 -9.97 -20.81 11.28
CA ALA A 383 -8.98 -21.43 10.40
C ALA A 383 -7.54 -20.89 10.57
N TYR A 384 -7.35 -19.73 11.20
CA TYR A 384 -6.04 -19.12 11.46
C TYR A 384 -5.50 -19.40 12.87
N ALA A 385 -6.36 -19.71 13.85
CA ALA A 385 -5.98 -19.90 15.25
C ALA A 385 -4.92 -21.00 15.47
N GLN A 386 -4.81 -21.96 14.55
CA GLN A 386 -3.89 -23.10 14.65
C GLN A 386 -2.79 -23.09 13.59
N ARG A 387 -2.71 -22.06 12.73
CA ARG A 387 -1.67 -21.98 11.72
C ARG A 387 -0.37 -21.50 12.37
N GLU A 388 0.75 -22.10 12.00
CA GLU A 388 2.07 -21.54 12.31
C GLU A 388 2.42 -20.44 11.30
N LEU A 389 3.40 -19.60 11.65
CA LEU A 389 3.93 -18.57 10.74
C LEU A 389 4.65 -19.25 9.57
N GLY A 390 4.22 -18.98 8.34
CA GLY A 390 4.89 -19.46 7.13
C GLY A 390 6.15 -18.64 6.76
N LEU A 391 6.76 -19.00 5.63
CA LEU A 391 7.91 -18.30 5.03
C LEU A 391 7.52 -17.00 4.33
N GLY A 392 6.31 -16.96 3.79
CA GLY A 392 5.85 -15.91 2.89
C GLY A 392 5.21 -14.71 3.58
N GLY A 393 5.14 -13.64 2.78
CA GLY A 393 4.45 -12.40 3.03
C GLY A 393 3.75 -11.93 1.74
N VAL A 394 3.27 -10.69 1.75
CA VAL A 394 2.54 -10.14 0.60
C VAL A 394 3.49 -10.02 -0.59
N LEU A 395 4.71 -9.54 -0.35
CA LEU A 395 5.66 -9.14 -1.39
C LEU A 395 6.70 -10.21 -1.76
N SER A 396 6.74 -11.33 -1.03
CA SER A 396 7.63 -12.46 -1.31
C SER A 396 7.12 -13.77 -0.71
N PRO A 397 7.31 -14.93 -1.36
CA PRO A 397 7.00 -16.23 -0.76
C PRO A 397 7.97 -16.65 0.36
N ILE A 398 9.03 -15.87 0.60
CA ILE A 398 10.14 -16.20 1.52
C ILE A 398 10.66 -14.94 2.23
N SER A 399 9.74 -14.08 2.67
CA SER A 399 10.02 -12.84 3.40
C SER A 399 10.54 -13.08 4.82
N ASN A 400 10.15 -14.18 5.47
CA ASN A 400 10.35 -14.38 6.92
C ASN A 400 11.66 -15.12 7.26
N LEU A 401 12.63 -15.09 6.34
CA LEU A 401 13.97 -15.67 6.52
C LEU A 401 14.93 -14.64 7.12
N THR A 402 15.94 -15.12 7.85
CA THR A 402 17.13 -14.31 8.14
C THR A 402 17.98 -14.09 6.89
N VAL A 403 18.96 -13.18 6.96
CA VAL A 403 19.90 -12.96 5.86
C VAL A 403 20.63 -14.26 5.53
N ARG A 404 21.10 -15.02 6.52
CA ARG A 404 21.84 -16.27 6.26
C ARG A 404 20.95 -17.34 5.65
N GLN A 405 19.74 -17.51 6.18
CA GLN A 405 18.79 -18.46 5.61
C GLN A 405 18.46 -18.12 4.15
N ARG A 406 18.34 -16.82 3.82
CA ARG A 406 18.10 -16.40 2.44
C ARG A 406 19.32 -16.60 1.54
N VAL A 407 20.54 -16.38 2.03
CA VAL A 407 21.78 -16.70 1.29
C VAL A 407 21.82 -18.19 0.95
N LEU A 408 21.56 -19.07 1.92
CA LEU A 408 21.52 -20.52 1.70
C LEU A 408 20.41 -20.91 0.71
N TYR A 409 19.25 -20.26 0.78
CA TYR A 409 18.16 -20.49 -0.17
C TYR A 409 18.55 -20.18 -1.61
N GLU A 410 19.23 -19.05 -1.86
CA GLU A 410 19.70 -18.69 -3.20
C GLU A 410 20.82 -19.63 -3.69
N LEU A 411 21.73 -20.02 -2.81
CA LEU A 411 22.77 -21.03 -3.12
C LEU A 411 22.17 -22.40 -3.43
N ALA A 412 21.06 -22.78 -2.78
CA ALA A 412 20.38 -24.05 -3.03
C ALA A 412 19.63 -24.08 -4.37
N ARG A 413 19.25 -22.91 -4.93
CA ARG A 413 18.49 -22.80 -6.18
C ARG A 413 19.32 -22.63 -7.45
N GLN A 414 20.54 -22.11 -7.33
CA GLN A 414 21.42 -21.88 -8.47
C GLN A 414 21.92 -23.19 -9.10
N GLN A 415 22.37 -23.12 -10.37
CA GLN A 415 22.81 -24.27 -11.16
C GLN A 415 24.30 -24.20 -11.58
N VAL A 416 25.01 -23.17 -11.13
CA VAL A 416 26.42 -22.90 -11.45
C VAL A 416 27.35 -23.86 -10.71
N GLU A 417 27.14 -24.05 -9.40
CA GLU A 417 27.97 -24.90 -8.54
C GLU A 417 27.10 -25.95 -7.82
N PRO A 418 26.92 -27.16 -8.39
CA PRO A 418 26.03 -28.18 -7.83
C PRO A 418 26.38 -28.61 -6.39
N GLN A 419 27.68 -28.71 -6.08
CA GLN A 419 28.12 -29.11 -4.74
C GLN A 419 27.75 -28.05 -3.67
N ALA A 420 27.87 -26.76 -4.02
CA ALA A 420 27.44 -25.68 -3.14
C ALA A 420 25.92 -25.69 -2.95
N ALA A 421 25.15 -26.00 -4.01
CA ALA A 421 23.70 -26.11 -3.91
C ALA A 421 23.25 -27.22 -2.96
N VAL A 422 23.84 -28.41 -3.06
CA VAL A 422 23.53 -29.54 -2.17
C VAL A 422 23.84 -29.18 -0.72
N ARG A 423 25.05 -28.68 -0.44
CA ARG A 423 25.44 -28.27 0.90
C ARG A 423 24.51 -27.19 1.48
N ALA A 424 24.20 -26.15 0.69
CA ALA A 424 23.34 -25.06 1.13
C ALA A 424 21.92 -25.54 1.44
N ARG A 425 21.39 -26.49 0.66
CA ARG A 425 20.11 -27.14 0.92
C ARG A 425 20.10 -27.91 2.24
N GLU A 426 21.11 -28.73 2.48
CA GLU A 426 21.24 -29.50 3.74
C GLU A 426 21.33 -28.58 4.96
N GLU A 427 22.17 -27.53 4.88
CA GLU A 427 22.30 -26.54 5.95
C GLU A 427 21.00 -25.74 6.17
N LEU A 428 20.27 -25.39 5.11
CA LEU A 428 19.03 -24.63 5.21
C LEU A 428 17.89 -25.45 5.85
N LEU A 429 17.73 -26.71 5.45
CA LEU A 429 16.67 -27.58 5.99
C LEU A 429 16.92 -27.98 7.45
N THR A 430 18.19 -27.95 7.88
CA THR A 430 18.59 -28.18 9.27
C THR A 430 18.83 -26.88 10.06
N ALA A 431 18.63 -25.72 9.43
CA ALA A 431 18.87 -24.43 10.06
C ALA A 431 17.97 -24.25 11.28
N ALA A 432 18.57 -23.78 12.38
CA ALA A 432 17.84 -23.41 13.57
C ALA A 432 16.82 -22.29 13.28
N GLY A 433 15.70 -22.29 14.00
CA GLY A 433 14.71 -21.22 13.95
C GLY A 433 13.64 -21.35 12.85
N LEU A 434 13.69 -22.37 11.99
CA LEU A 434 12.54 -22.73 11.15
C LEU A 434 11.57 -23.63 11.94
N ASN A 435 10.28 -23.32 11.90
CA ASN A 435 9.22 -24.19 12.43
C ASN A 435 8.87 -25.33 11.45
N GLY A 436 7.92 -26.20 11.81
CA GLY A 436 7.51 -27.34 10.98
C GLY A 436 6.96 -26.88 9.63
N THR A 437 6.01 -25.95 9.66
CA THR A 437 5.38 -25.37 8.46
C THR A 437 6.41 -24.74 7.52
N GLN A 438 7.36 -23.96 8.05
CA GLN A 438 8.40 -23.31 7.27
C GLN A 438 9.35 -24.30 6.60
N ARG A 439 9.66 -25.44 7.26
CA ARG A 439 10.47 -26.50 6.65
C ARG A 439 9.73 -27.15 5.48
N GLU A 440 8.45 -27.50 5.66
CA GLU A 440 7.63 -28.09 4.59
C GLU A 440 7.50 -27.13 3.39
N GLU A 441 7.26 -25.85 3.65
CA GLU A 441 7.21 -24.82 2.62
C GLU A 441 8.56 -24.68 1.89
N MET A 442 9.67 -24.73 2.64
CA MET A 442 11.02 -24.66 2.08
C MET A 442 11.31 -25.85 1.16
N GLU A 443 10.98 -27.07 1.58
CA GLU A 443 11.16 -28.28 0.77
C GLU A 443 10.37 -28.20 -0.54
N ARG A 444 9.12 -27.73 -0.47
CA ARG A 444 8.28 -27.51 -1.65
C ARG A 444 8.87 -26.47 -2.61
N LEU A 445 9.41 -25.37 -2.09
CA LEU A 445 10.03 -24.31 -2.89
C LEU A 445 11.33 -24.74 -3.56
N LEU A 446 12.15 -25.54 -2.87
CA LEU A 446 13.41 -26.06 -3.42
C LEU A 446 13.20 -27.20 -4.43
N GLY A 447 12.03 -27.85 -4.44
CA GLY A 447 11.73 -28.99 -5.32
C GLY A 447 12.63 -30.20 -5.06
N PRO A 448 12.60 -31.26 -5.89
CA PRO A 448 13.55 -32.37 -5.77
C PRO A 448 14.97 -31.94 -6.13
N ILE A 449 15.98 -32.61 -5.57
CA ILE A 449 17.39 -32.45 -5.99
C ILE A 449 17.48 -32.89 -7.46
N ARG A 450 17.94 -31.99 -8.33
CA ARG A 450 18.08 -32.24 -9.76
C ARG A 450 19.46 -32.80 -10.10
#